data_AF-A0A8T2JSY8-F1
#
_entry.id   AF-A0A8T2JSY8-F1
#
_cell.length_a   1.000
_cell.length_b   1.000
_cell.length_c   1.000
_cell.angle_alpha   90.00
_cell.angle_beta   90.00
_cell.angle_gamma   90.00
#
_symmetry.space_group_name_H-M   'P 1'
#
loop_
_entity.id
_entity.type
_entity.pdbx_description
1 polymer ?
#
loop_
_entity_poly.entity_id
_entity_poly.type
_entity_poly.pdbx_seq_one_letter_code
_entity_poly.pdbx_strand_id
1 'polypeptide(L)'
;MNGFNFSLLAQTDTELPDILKQSQEIIKKLSQATKLLISNQTRLGEIVFTVLHSQSKSEMITVIKGANTTHLDQVRLEGNLEENLKTIDKVRQLSKEYEEDAYKILKEVAETAGADI
;
A
#
# COMPACT_ATOMS: atom_id res chain seq x y z
N MET A 1 3.97 -9.96 11.04
CA MET A 1 4.96 -10.70 10.24
C MET A 1 6.31 -10.06 10.44
N ASN A 2 7.33 -10.82 10.85
CA ASN A 2 8.69 -10.33 10.95
C ASN A 2 9.24 -10.18 9.53
N GLY A 3 9.28 -8.95 9.00
CA GLY A 3 9.76 -8.70 7.64
C GLY A 3 11.23 -9.12 7.51
N PHE A 4 11.50 -10.10 6.65
CA PHE A 4 12.84 -10.60 6.38
C PHE A 4 13.78 -9.48 5.96
N ASN A 5 14.96 -9.42 6.59
CA ASN A 5 16.00 -8.44 6.30
C ASN A 5 16.96 -9.06 5.28
N PHE A 6 16.65 -8.92 4.00
CA PHE A 6 17.53 -9.40 2.95
C PHE A 6 18.72 -8.45 2.82
N SER A 7 19.85 -8.84 3.42
CA SER A 7 21.15 -8.22 3.16
C SER A 7 22.02 -9.22 2.43
N LEU A 8 22.42 -8.90 1.20
CA LEU A 8 23.36 -9.71 0.43
C LEU A 8 24.77 -9.51 1.00
N LEU A 9 25.08 -10.07 2.17
CA LEU A 9 26.40 -9.93 2.79
C LEU A 9 27.38 -10.90 2.12
N ALA A 10 28.04 -10.46 1.04
CA ALA A 10 29.24 -11.13 0.57
C ALA A 10 30.36 -10.80 1.57
N GLN A 11 30.72 -11.75 2.43
CA GLN A 11 31.91 -11.63 3.26
C GLN A 11 33.10 -12.08 2.40
N THR A 12 33.92 -11.12 1.98
CA THR A 12 35.22 -11.42 1.34
C THR A 12 36.32 -10.71 2.10
N ASP A 13 37.45 -11.40 2.32
CA ASP A 13 38.67 -10.85 2.95
C ASP A 13 39.36 -9.77 2.08
N THR A 14 38.75 -9.41 0.95
CA THR A 14 39.22 -8.43 -0.04
C THR A 14 38.13 -7.41 -0.34
N GLU A 15 38.54 -6.23 -0.80
CA GLU A 15 37.64 -5.12 -1.10
C GLU A 15 36.58 -5.53 -2.13
N LEU A 16 35.30 -5.43 -1.76
CA LEU A 16 34.20 -5.81 -2.66
C LEU A 16 34.25 -4.99 -3.96
N PRO A 17 34.08 -5.62 -5.13
CA PRO A 17 33.91 -4.90 -6.39
C PRO A 17 32.77 -3.87 -6.28
N ASP A 18 32.97 -2.68 -6.85
CA ASP A 18 31.99 -1.58 -6.72
C ASP A 18 30.59 -1.95 -7.24
N ILE A 19 30.51 -2.80 -8.26
CA ILE A 19 29.26 -3.35 -8.79
C ILE A 19 28.52 -4.15 -7.72
N LEU A 20 29.25 -4.91 -6.90
CA LEU A 20 28.69 -5.73 -5.82
C LEU A 20 28.18 -4.84 -4.68
N LYS A 21 28.95 -3.80 -4.31
CA LYS A 21 28.51 -2.79 -3.32
C LYS A 21 27.24 -2.05 -3.75
N GLN A 22 27.16 -1.66 -5.03
CA GLN A 22 25.96 -1.04 -5.59
C GLN A 22 24.75 -1.97 -5.55
N SER A 23 24.94 -3.24 -5.89
CA SER A 23 23.88 -4.26 -5.84
C SER A 23 23.38 -4.47 -4.41
N GLN A 24 24.26 -4.50 -3.41
CA GLN A 24 23.89 -4.58 -1.99
C GLN A 24 23.03 -3.41 -1.53
N GLU A 25 23.40 -2.18 -1.90
CA GLU A 25 22.64 -0.98 -1.54
C GLU A 25 21.27 -0.92 -2.24
N ILE A 26 21.16 -1.39 -3.49
CA ILE A 26 19.89 -1.50 -4.20
C ILE A 26 18.95 -2.50 -3.49
N ILE A 27 19.45 -3.69 -3.17
CA ILE A 27 18.65 -4.73 -2.48
C ILE A 27 18.19 -4.24 -1.10
N LYS A 28 19.07 -3.55 -0.36
CA LYS A 28 18.74 -2.97 0.94
C LYS A 28 17.64 -1.92 0.83
N LYS A 29 17.71 -1.01 -0.15
CA LYS A 29 16.67 0.00 -0.41
C LYS A 29 15.35 -0.64 -0.81
N LEU A 30 15.38 -1.65 -1.67
CA LEU A 30 14.19 -2.42 -2.06
C LEU A 30 13.56 -3.11 -0.85
N SER A 31 14.35 -3.79 -0.02
CA SER A 31 13.85 -4.45 1.20
C SER A 31 13.20 -3.45 2.17
N GLN A 32 13.79 -2.27 2.35
CA GLN A 32 13.21 -1.20 3.18
C GLN A 32 11.90 -0.67 2.60
N ALA A 33 11.86 -0.39 1.30
CA ALA A 33 10.66 0.09 0.61
C ALA A 33 9.52 -0.91 0.71
N THR A 34 9.80 -2.21 0.49
CA THR A 34 8.78 -3.25 0.59
C THR A 34 8.26 -3.41 2.01
N LYS A 35 9.12 -3.31 3.04
CA LYS A 35 8.68 -3.33 4.44
C LYS A 35 7.76 -2.16 4.78
N LEU A 36 8.09 -0.95 4.30
CA LEU A 36 7.25 0.22 4.49
C LEU A 36 5.89 0.05 3.82
N LEU A 37 5.86 -0.55 2.62
CA LEU A 37 4.63 -0.83 1.89
C LEU A 37 3.74 -1.81 2.68
N ILE A 38 4.29 -2.94 3.11
CA ILE A 38 3.57 -3.93 3.94
C ILE A 38 3.11 -3.32 5.27
N SER A 39 3.95 -2.53 5.94
CA SER A 39 3.60 -1.90 7.21
C SER A 39 2.46 -0.89 7.09
N ASN A 40 2.38 -0.17 5.96
CA ASN A 40 1.33 0.81 5.73
C ASN A 40 0.04 0.20 5.16
N GLN A 41 0.12 -1.03 4.65
CA GLN A 41 -1.00 -1.76 4.06
C GLN A 41 -2.14 -1.95 5.05
N THR A 42 -1.86 -2.35 6.30
CA THR A 42 -2.91 -2.54 7.33
C THR A 42 -3.69 -1.26 7.55
N ARG A 43 -2.98 -0.12 7.68
CA ARG A 43 -3.60 1.19 7.88
C ARG A 43 -4.42 1.63 6.66
N LEU A 44 -3.92 1.37 5.46
CA LEU A 44 -4.63 1.70 4.22
C LEU A 44 -5.90 0.83 4.07
N GLY A 45 -5.79 -0.46 4.36
CA GLY A 45 -6.89 -1.42 4.36
C GLY A 45 -7.96 -1.08 5.39
N GLU A 46 -7.59 -0.66 6.59
CA GLU A 46 -8.52 -0.16 7.62
C GLU A 46 -9.26 1.08 7.14
N ILE A 47 -8.57 2.07 6.55
CA ILE A 47 -9.22 3.28 6.01
C ILE A 47 -10.21 2.92 4.90
N VAL A 48 -9.80 2.07 3.95
CA VAL A 48 -10.66 1.61 2.86
C VAL A 48 -11.87 0.85 3.40
N PHE A 49 -11.66 -0.04 4.36
CA PHE A 49 -12.74 -0.80 5.00
C PHE A 49 -13.70 0.12 5.74
N THR A 50 -13.19 1.02 6.58
CA THR A 50 -14.03 1.99 7.30
C THR A 50 -14.87 2.80 6.32
N VAL A 51 -14.29 3.40 5.28
CA VAL A 51 -15.09 4.26 4.39
C VAL A 51 -16.08 3.47 3.51
N LEU A 52 -15.72 2.28 3.03
CA LEU A 52 -16.60 1.49 2.16
C LEU A 52 -17.65 0.66 2.92
N HIS A 53 -17.38 0.25 4.17
CA HIS A 53 -18.28 -0.61 4.95
C HIS A 53 -18.97 0.07 6.12
N SER A 54 -18.34 1.05 6.79
CA SER A 54 -18.94 1.63 8.02
C SER A 54 -20.06 2.64 7.74
N GLN A 55 -20.17 3.11 6.50
CA GLN A 55 -21.21 4.04 6.09
C GLN A 55 -21.74 3.61 4.72
N SER A 56 -23.02 3.24 4.64
CA SER A 56 -23.66 3.03 3.35
C SER A 56 -23.72 4.36 2.60
N LYS A 57 -23.52 4.36 1.26
CA LYS A 57 -23.78 5.55 0.42
C LYS A 57 -25.16 6.15 0.71
N SER A 58 -26.17 5.32 1.00
CA SER A 58 -27.52 5.77 1.33
C SER A 58 -27.59 6.50 2.68
N GLU A 59 -26.83 6.05 3.68
CA GLU A 59 -26.77 6.68 5.00
C GLU A 59 -26.08 8.04 4.91
N MET A 60 -24.96 8.12 4.18
CA MET A 60 -24.26 9.39 3.96
C MET A 60 -25.12 10.39 3.19
N ILE A 61 -25.86 9.95 2.15
CA ILE A 61 -26.82 10.81 1.43
C ILE A 61 -27.93 11.29 2.37
N THR A 62 -28.41 10.43 3.27
CA THR A 62 -29.44 10.80 4.25
C THR A 62 -28.92 11.86 5.23
N VAL A 63 -27.66 11.76 5.67
CA VAL A 63 -27.01 12.78 6.50
C VAL A 63 -26.86 14.10 5.74
N ILE A 64 -26.44 14.09 4.48
CA ILE A 64 -26.31 15.30 3.65
C ILE A 64 -27.67 16.02 3.53
N LYS A 65 -28.75 15.25 3.32
CA LYS A 65 -30.13 15.76 3.25
C LYS A 65 -30.63 16.27 4.60
N GLY A 66 -30.32 15.57 5.69
CA GLY A 66 -30.71 15.94 7.05
C GLY A 66 -29.96 17.15 7.63
N ALA A 67 -28.79 17.49 7.08
CA ALA A 67 -27.99 18.63 7.51
C ALA A 67 -28.58 20.02 7.12
N ASN A 68 -29.77 20.06 6.51
CA ASN A 68 -30.49 21.29 6.13
C ASN A 68 -29.63 22.24 5.27
N THR A 69 -28.81 21.68 4.38
CA THR A 69 -27.99 22.44 3.44
C THR A 69 -28.84 22.98 2.29
N THR A 70 -28.39 24.07 1.65
CA THR A 70 -29.07 24.60 0.47
C THR A 70 -29.05 23.56 -0.66
N HIS A 71 -30.04 23.58 -1.57
CA HIS A 71 -30.13 22.59 -2.64
C HIS A 71 -28.84 22.46 -3.48
N LEU A 72 -28.18 23.60 -3.78
CA LEU A 72 -26.92 23.60 -4.52
C LEU A 72 -25.77 22.97 -3.71
N ASP A 73 -25.72 23.23 -2.40
CA ASP A 73 -24.75 22.56 -1.53
C ASP A 73 -25.01 21.07 -1.43
N GLN A 74 -26.27 20.65 -1.39
CA GLN A 74 -26.64 19.25 -1.36
C GLN A 74 -26.16 18.52 -2.62
N VAL A 75 -26.42 19.08 -3.81
CA VAL A 75 -25.95 18.51 -5.09
C VAL A 75 -24.43 18.44 -5.13
N ARG A 76 -23.73 19.49 -4.67
CA ARG A 76 -22.27 19.51 -4.58
C ARG A 76 -21.73 18.42 -3.64
N LEU A 77 -22.32 18.27 -2.46
CA LEU A 77 -21.90 17.28 -1.46
C LEU A 77 -22.17 15.85 -1.93
N GLU A 78 -23.31 15.60 -2.57
CA GLU A 78 -23.64 14.29 -3.16
C GLU A 78 -22.65 13.93 -4.29
N GLY A 79 -22.29 14.89 -5.16
CA GLY A 79 -21.27 14.69 -6.20
C GLY A 79 -19.90 14.37 -5.61
N ASN A 80 -19.45 15.14 -4.62
CA ASN A 80 -18.18 14.91 -3.93
C ASN A 80 -18.13 13.53 -3.25
N LEU A 81 -19.23 13.11 -2.62
CA LEU A 81 -19.34 11.79 -2.01
C LEU A 81 -19.16 10.69 -3.06
N GLU A 82 -19.79 10.83 -4.22
CA GLU A 82 -19.66 9.85 -5.29
C GLU A 82 -18.23 9.75 -5.85
N GLU A 83 -17.57 10.89 -6.07
CA GLU A 83 -16.17 10.93 -6.51
C GLU A 83 -15.23 10.32 -5.47
N ASN A 84 -15.45 10.61 -4.19
CA ASN A 84 -14.67 10.05 -3.09
C ASN A 84 -14.81 8.53 -3.02
N LEU A 85 -16.04 8.00 -3.14
CA LEU A 85 -16.28 6.55 -3.13
C LEU A 85 -15.61 5.86 -4.33
N LYS A 86 -15.68 6.44 -5.53
CA LYS A 86 -14.98 5.92 -6.72
C LYS A 86 -13.46 5.92 -6.52
N THR A 87 -12.93 6.99 -5.93
CA THR A 87 -11.50 7.12 -5.66
C THR A 87 -11.03 6.08 -4.65
N ILE A 88 -11.79 5.87 -3.57
CA ILE A 88 -11.45 4.89 -2.53
C ILE A 88 -11.53 3.46 -3.08
N ASP A 89 -12.51 3.18 -3.95
CA ASP A 89 -12.58 1.88 -4.61
C ASP A 89 -11.36 1.63 -5.53
N LYS A 90 -10.90 2.66 -6.24
CA LYS A 90 -9.68 2.58 -7.04
C LYS A 90 -8.43 2.40 -6.19
N VAL A 91 -8.35 3.10 -5.04
CA VAL A 91 -7.26 2.92 -4.07
C VAL A 91 -7.24 1.49 -3.52
N ARG A 92 -8.41 0.89 -3.25
CA ARG A 92 -8.54 -0.51 -2.83
C ARG A 92 -7.96 -1.47 -3.86
N GLN A 93 -8.30 -1.29 -5.13
CA GLN A 93 -7.79 -2.13 -6.23
C GLN A 93 -6.27 -2.01 -6.35
N LEU A 94 -5.76 -0.78 -6.46
CA LEU A 94 -4.32 -0.51 -6.59
C LEU A 94 -3.52 -0.98 -5.38
N SER A 95 -4.07 -0.84 -4.17
CA SER A 95 -3.41 -1.33 -2.95
C SER A 95 -3.23 -2.85 -2.98
N LYS A 96 -4.18 -3.59 -3.53
CA LYS A 96 -4.09 -5.04 -3.66
C LYS A 96 -3.07 -5.45 -4.72
N GLU A 97 -3.07 -4.77 -5.87
CA GLU A 97 -2.10 -5.00 -6.93
C GLU A 97 -0.66 -4.75 -6.44
N TYR A 98 -0.42 -3.62 -5.76
CA TYR A 98 0.90 -3.31 -5.21
C TYR A 98 1.34 -4.26 -4.09
N GLU A 99 0.41 -4.80 -3.32
CA GLU A 99 0.72 -5.85 -2.35
C GLU A 99 1.19 -7.13 -3.05
N GLU A 100 0.44 -7.61 -4.04
CA GLU A 100 0.77 -8.82 -4.79
C GLU A 100 2.14 -8.69 -5.48
N ASP A 101 2.40 -7.54 -6.11
CA ASP A 101 3.68 -7.24 -6.74
C ASP A 101 4.83 -7.18 -5.72
N ALA A 102 4.61 -6.53 -4.57
CA ALA A 102 5.60 -6.45 -3.51
C ALA A 102 5.97 -7.83 -2.94
N TYR A 103 4.97 -8.71 -2.75
CA TYR A 103 5.20 -10.09 -2.33
C TYR A 103 5.96 -10.89 -3.39
N LYS A 104 5.64 -10.71 -4.66
CA LYS A 104 6.34 -11.38 -5.77
C LYS A 104 7.82 -10.99 -5.81
N ILE A 105 8.13 -9.70 -5.69
CA ILE A 105 9.52 -9.21 -5.65
C ILE A 105 10.26 -9.79 -4.44
N LEU A 106 9.65 -9.80 -3.25
CA LEU A 106 10.27 -10.42 -2.08
C LEU A 106 10.60 -11.89 -2.35
N LYS A 107 9.63 -12.63 -2.91
CA LYS A 107 9.76 -14.05 -3.26
C LYS A 107 10.92 -14.30 -4.21
N GLU A 108 10.99 -13.55 -5.30
CA GLU A 108 12.08 -13.66 -6.27
C GLU A 108 13.45 -13.37 -5.62
N VAL A 109 13.53 -12.37 -4.75
CA VAL A 109 14.76 -12.04 -4.01
C VAL A 109 15.16 -13.16 -3.05
N ALA A 110 14.20 -13.74 -2.33
CA ALA A 110 14.46 -14.82 -1.37
C ALA A 110 14.91 -16.10 -2.08
N GLU A 111 14.21 -16.50 -3.15
CA GLU A 111 14.58 -17.65 -3.98
C GLU A 111 15.99 -17.49 -4.57
N THR A 112 16.32 -16.30 -5.08
CA THR A 112 17.66 -15.99 -5.60
C THR A 112 18.73 -16.03 -4.51
N ALA A 113 18.37 -15.67 -3.27
CA ALA A 113 19.26 -15.71 -2.12
C ALA A 113 19.35 -17.10 -1.44
N GLY A 114 18.60 -18.10 -1.92
CA GLY A 114 18.53 -19.43 -1.29
C GLY A 114 17.83 -19.42 0.08
N ALA A 115 16.94 -18.46 0.34
CA ALA A 115 16.16 -18.33 1.56
C ALA A 115 14.68 -18.60 1.28
N ASP A 116 13.99 -19.27 2.20
CA ASP A 116 12.54 -19.47 2.14
C ASP A 116 11.79 -18.25 2.74
N ILE A 117 10.60 -17.93 2.20
CA ILE A 117 9.67 -16.89 2.69
C ILE A 117 8.58 -17.50 3.56
#